data_AF-A0A2L1VEA2-F1
#
_entry.id   AF-A0A2L1VEA2-F1
#
_cell.length_a   1.000
_cell.length_b   1.000
_cell.length_c   1.000
_cell.angle_alpha   90.00
_cell.angle_beta   90.00
_cell.angle_gamma   90.00
#
_symmetry.space_group_name_H-M   'P 1'
#
loop_
_entity.id
_entity.type
_entity.pdbx_description
1 polymer ?
#
loop_
_entity_poly.entity_id
_entity_poly.type
_entity_poly.pdbx_seq_one_letter_code
_entity_poly.pdbx_strand_id
1 'polypeptide(L)'
;MSKEYPKMLYKGDLVSFEYVTAHSLEHEDELKGAGWIEHHELEQPDDSPDIMYSSGKSEGIDLTALVPVEQFDAVAQKLAEAEEQLATAKGEYISKINELQKENANLKYSAMGANELKAILDQKAIKYGSRDEKEALVKLVLDSEYGNGDSE
;
A
#
# COMPACT_ATOMS: atom_id res chain seq x y z
N MET A 1 -34.06 21.49 -43.88
CA MET A 1 -35.14 20.76 -43.19
C MET A 1 -34.49 19.56 -42.53
N SER A 2 -34.44 19.63 -41.21
CA SER A 2 -33.60 18.83 -40.33
C SER A 2 -33.93 17.33 -40.42
N LYS A 3 -32.89 16.49 -40.35
CA LYS A 3 -33.04 15.04 -40.21
C LYS A 3 -33.57 14.75 -38.80
N GLU A 4 -34.88 14.72 -38.61
CA GLU A 4 -35.52 14.40 -37.31
C GLU A 4 -35.87 12.91 -37.16
N TYR A 5 -35.47 12.08 -38.13
CA TYR A 5 -35.55 10.63 -38.03
C TYR A 5 -34.16 10.00 -38.24
N PRO A 6 -33.80 8.95 -37.48
CA PRO A 6 -34.65 8.26 -36.51
C PRO A 6 -34.84 9.03 -35.20
N LYS A 7 -36.06 8.99 -34.64
CA LYS A 7 -36.42 9.61 -33.35
C LYS A 7 -36.66 8.52 -32.30
N MET A 8 -36.12 8.71 -31.11
CA MET A 8 -36.26 7.75 -30.02
C MET A 8 -37.44 8.15 -29.13
N LEU A 9 -38.36 7.21 -28.94
CA LEU A 9 -39.48 7.32 -28.02
C LEU A 9 -39.34 6.28 -26.90
N TYR A 10 -39.96 6.55 -25.77
CA TYR A 10 -39.76 5.86 -24.51
C TYR A 10 -41.09 5.47 -23.88
N LYS A 11 -41.08 4.42 -23.08
CA LYS A 11 -42.23 3.96 -22.31
C LYS A 11 -41.77 3.43 -20.96
N GLY A 12 -42.37 3.91 -19.88
CA GLY A 12 -41.94 3.64 -18.50
C GLY A 12 -41.72 4.94 -17.73
N ASP A 13 -40.80 4.90 -16.77
CA ASP A 13 -40.39 6.05 -15.94
C ASP A 13 -38.90 6.37 -16.15
N LEU A 14 -38.39 7.43 -15.52
CA LEU A 14 -36.97 7.82 -15.65
C LEU A 14 -35.95 6.81 -15.10
N VAL A 15 -36.38 5.78 -14.37
CA VAL A 15 -35.50 4.74 -13.78
C VAL A 15 -35.55 3.44 -14.60
N SER A 16 -36.73 3.05 -15.07
CA SER A 16 -36.98 1.86 -15.85
C SER A 16 -37.85 2.20 -17.06
N PHE A 17 -37.20 2.44 -18.19
CA PHE A 17 -37.86 2.69 -19.48
C PHE A 17 -37.41 1.70 -20.55
N GLU A 18 -38.33 1.39 -21.46
CA GLU A 18 -38.05 0.81 -22.77
C GLU A 18 -37.92 1.93 -23.81
N TYR A 19 -37.23 1.68 -24.92
CA TYR A 19 -37.12 2.62 -26.03
C TYR A 19 -37.38 1.96 -27.38
N VAL A 20 -37.92 2.76 -28.31
CA VAL A 20 -38.15 2.38 -29.70
C VAL A 20 -37.75 3.53 -30.63
N THR A 21 -37.31 3.22 -31.84
CA THR A 21 -36.93 4.23 -32.84
C THR A 21 -37.99 4.36 -33.94
N ALA A 22 -38.61 5.52 -34.02
CA ALA A 22 -39.43 5.93 -35.15
C ALA A 22 -38.51 6.29 -36.33
N HIS A 23 -38.81 5.76 -37.51
CA HIS A 23 -38.01 5.96 -38.73
C HIS A 23 -38.68 6.91 -39.73
N SER A 24 -39.93 7.30 -39.47
CA SER A 24 -40.73 8.24 -40.24
C SER A 24 -41.76 8.91 -39.33
N LEU A 25 -42.36 10.00 -39.82
CA LEU A 25 -43.43 10.71 -39.11
C LEU A 25 -44.67 9.85 -38.88
N GLU A 26 -45.06 9.05 -39.88
CA GLU A 26 -46.17 8.10 -39.75
C GLU A 26 -45.89 7.06 -38.66
N HIS A 27 -44.65 6.54 -38.59
CA HIS A 27 -44.27 5.58 -37.56
C HIS A 27 -44.18 6.23 -36.17
N GLU A 28 -43.79 7.50 -36.06
CA GLU A 28 -43.85 8.25 -34.81
C GLU A 28 -45.30 8.41 -34.31
N ASP A 29 -46.24 8.74 -35.20
CA ASP A 29 -47.65 8.93 -34.84
C ASP A 29 -48.29 7.62 -34.36
N GLU A 30 -47.98 6.50 -35.03
CA GLU A 30 -48.39 5.16 -34.59
C GLU A 30 -47.84 4.82 -33.20
N LEU A 31 -46.57 5.13 -32.93
CA LEU A 31 -45.93 4.87 -31.65
C LEU A 31 -46.47 5.79 -30.54
N LYS A 32 -46.71 7.08 -30.83
CA LYS A 32 -47.36 8.00 -29.91
C LYS A 32 -48.78 7.57 -29.58
N GLY A 33 -49.54 7.08 -30.57
CA GLY A 33 -50.86 6.46 -30.36
C GLY A 33 -50.81 5.19 -29.49
N ALA A 34 -49.71 4.44 -29.52
CA ALA A 34 -49.46 3.28 -28.67
C ALA A 34 -48.90 3.63 -27.26
N GLY A 35 -48.80 4.91 -26.95
CA GLY A 35 -48.36 5.43 -25.65
C GLY A 35 -46.83 5.50 -25.48
N TRP A 36 -46.09 5.61 -26.59
CA TRP A 36 -44.66 5.94 -26.55
C TRP A 36 -44.49 7.47 -26.56
N ILE A 37 -43.68 7.99 -25.65
CA ILE A 37 -43.51 9.42 -25.41
C ILE A 37 -42.06 9.84 -25.55
N GLU A 38 -41.78 11.13 -25.59
CA GLU A 38 -40.40 11.62 -25.63
C GLU A 38 -39.77 11.53 -24.23
N HIS A 39 -38.43 11.41 -24.15
CA HIS A 39 -37.73 11.21 -22.86
C HIS A 39 -38.07 12.31 -21.83
N HIS A 40 -38.32 13.54 -22.28
CA HIS A 40 -38.64 14.67 -21.40
C HIS A 40 -40.07 14.63 -20.84
N GLU A 41 -40.92 13.76 -21.39
CA GLU A 41 -42.30 13.53 -20.96
C GLU A 41 -42.41 12.34 -19.99
N LEU A 42 -41.33 11.56 -19.79
CA LEU A 42 -41.31 10.46 -18.83
C LEU A 42 -41.55 10.99 -17.43
N GLU A 43 -42.48 10.35 -16.73
CA GLU A 43 -42.78 10.70 -15.35
C GLU A 43 -41.58 10.37 -14.44
N GLN A 44 -41.31 11.26 -13.48
CA GLN A 44 -40.46 10.91 -12.36
C GLN A 44 -41.22 9.87 -11.53
N PRO A 45 -40.59 8.75 -11.16
CA PRO A 45 -41.26 7.78 -10.28
C PRO A 45 -41.68 8.49 -8.99
N ASP A 46 -42.91 8.25 -8.54
CA ASP A 46 -43.41 8.75 -7.25
C ASP A 46 -42.42 8.35 -6.14
N ASP A 47 -41.87 9.34 -5.46
CA ASP A 47 -40.82 9.21 -4.45
C ASP A 47 -41.16 8.14 -3.39
N SER A 48 -40.56 6.95 -3.53
CA SER A 48 -39.97 6.17 -2.43
C SER A 48 -39.20 4.99 -3.02
N PRO A 49 -37.86 5.06 -3.07
CA PRO A 49 -37.05 5.00 -1.85
C PRO A 49 -35.95 6.07 -1.80
N ASP A 50 -35.46 6.36 -0.59
CA ASP A 50 -34.31 7.23 -0.29
C ASP A 50 -33.12 7.00 -1.25
N ILE A 51 -33.01 7.83 -2.29
CA ILE A 51 -31.77 7.96 -3.06
C ILE A 51 -31.21 9.34 -2.71
N MET A 52 -30.28 9.34 -1.75
CA MET A 52 -29.43 10.49 -1.42
C MET A 52 -28.51 10.85 -2.59
N TYR A 53 -29.04 11.52 -3.61
CA TYR A 53 -28.25 12.45 -4.40
C TYR A 53 -28.54 13.85 -3.88
N SER A 54 -27.59 14.34 -3.09
CA SER A 54 -27.57 15.66 -2.46
C SER A 54 -27.72 16.77 -3.50
N SER A 55 -28.96 17.17 -3.75
CA SER A 55 -29.30 18.52 -4.17
C SER A 55 -30.01 19.20 -3.00
N GLY A 56 -29.25 19.99 -2.23
CA GLY A 56 -29.81 21.14 -1.52
C GLY A 56 -30.67 20.87 -0.27
N LYS A 57 -30.51 19.75 0.45
CA LYS A 57 -31.05 19.60 1.81
C LYS A 57 -29.89 19.44 2.78
N SER A 58 -29.61 20.47 3.57
CA SER A 58 -28.74 20.34 4.74
C SER A 58 -29.47 19.51 5.79
N GLU A 59 -29.54 18.19 5.58
CA GLU A 59 -29.73 17.27 6.68
C GLU A 59 -28.56 17.50 7.62
N GLY A 60 -28.89 18.01 8.82
CA GLY A 60 -27.89 18.39 9.80
C GLY A 60 -26.93 17.24 9.98
N ILE A 61 -25.64 17.49 9.74
CA ILE A 61 -24.57 16.53 9.98
C ILE A 61 -24.80 15.99 11.38
N ASP A 62 -24.99 14.67 11.52
CA ASP A 62 -25.11 14.05 12.83
C ASP A 62 -23.76 14.18 13.55
N LEU A 63 -23.63 15.23 14.36
CA LEU A 63 -22.42 15.55 15.09
C LEU A 63 -22.04 14.46 16.10
N THR A 64 -22.97 13.54 16.42
CA THR A 64 -22.70 12.40 17.31
C THR A 64 -22.02 11.23 16.61
N ALA A 65 -22.08 11.18 15.27
CA ALA A 65 -21.32 10.24 14.44
C ALA A 65 -19.90 10.74 14.14
N LEU A 66 -19.57 11.99 14.50
CA LEU A 66 -18.24 12.56 14.30
C LEU A 66 -17.27 12.06 15.37
N VAL A 67 -16.15 11.53 14.91
CA VAL A 67 -15.03 11.15 15.78
C VAL A 67 -14.35 12.42 16.29
N PRO A 68 -14.20 12.61 17.62
CA PRO A 68 -13.49 13.76 18.18
C PRO A 68 -12.03 13.79 17.72
N VAL A 69 -11.51 14.98 17.43
CA VAL A 69 -10.11 15.18 17.02
C VAL A 69 -9.13 14.60 18.05
N GLU A 70 -9.46 14.69 19.34
CA GLU A 70 -8.68 14.10 20.43
C GLU A 70 -8.42 12.59 20.25
N GLN A 71 -9.33 11.85 19.62
CA GLN A 71 -9.11 10.43 19.32
C GLN A 71 -8.07 10.24 18.22
N PHE A 72 -8.00 11.14 17.25
CA PHE A 72 -6.97 11.14 16.22
C PHE A 72 -5.60 11.51 16.81
N ASP A 73 -5.55 12.52 17.67
CA ASP A 73 -4.31 12.93 18.36
C ASP A 73 -3.77 11.80 19.24
N ALA A 74 -4.65 11.10 19.97
CA ALA A 74 -4.26 9.94 20.76
C ALA A 74 -3.72 8.77 19.91
N VAL A 75 -4.26 8.56 18.71
CA VAL A 75 -3.74 7.54 17.77
C VAL A 75 -2.41 7.98 17.18
N ALA A 76 -2.28 9.25 16.79
CA ALA A 76 -1.04 9.80 16.26
C ALA A 76 0.11 9.72 17.28
N GLN A 77 -0.18 10.03 18.55
CA GLN A 77 0.80 9.91 19.63
C GLN A 77 1.23 8.45 19.83
N LYS A 78 0.27 7.50 19.93
CA LYS A 78 0.60 6.07 20.08
C LYS A 78 1.38 5.52 18.89
N LEU A 79 1.09 6.01 17.69
CA LEU A 79 1.83 5.62 16.49
C LEU A 79 3.29 6.10 16.58
N ALA A 80 3.51 7.37 16.95
CA ALA A 80 4.85 7.90 17.13
C ALA A 80 5.64 7.14 18.22
N GLU A 81 5.01 6.85 19.36
CA GLU A 81 5.63 6.05 20.44
C GLU A 81 5.98 4.62 19.96
N ALA A 82 5.10 3.97 19.21
CA ALA A 82 5.34 2.64 18.69
C ALA A 82 6.46 2.62 17.62
N GLU A 83 6.52 3.62 16.77
CA GLU A 83 7.59 3.79 15.78
C GLU A 83 8.96 4.01 16.45
N GLU A 84 9.02 4.82 17.50
CA GLU A 84 10.24 5.04 18.29
C GLU A 84 10.71 3.76 19.00
N GLN A 85 9.80 3.04 19.66
CA GLN A 85 10.11 1.75 20.28
C GLN A 85 10.61 0.73 19.26
N LEU A 86 9.99 0.69 18.07
CA LEU A 86 10.38 -0.21 17.00
C LEU A 86 11.75 0.16 16.42
N ALA A 87 12.05 1.45 16.25
CA ALA A 87 13.37 1.90 15.82
C ALA A 87 14.45 1.51 16.84
N THR A 88 14.17 1.71 18.13
CA THR A 88 15.06 1.34 19.23
C THR A 88 15.31 -0.17 19.25
N ALA A 89 14.24 -0.98 19.26
CA ALA A 89 14.34 -2.43 19.29
C ALA A 89 15.10 -2.99 18.07
N LYS A 90 14.90 -2.41 16.87
CA LYS A 90 15.67 -2.78 15.68
C LYS A 90 17.16 -2.47 15.86
N GLY A 91 17.51 -1.30 16.38
CA GLY A 91 18.90 -0.92 16.64
C GLY A 91 19.58 -1.85 17.65
N GLU A 92 18.90 -2.16 18.74
CA GLU A 92 19.39 -3.10 19.77
C GLU A 92 19.55 -4.52 19.20
N TYR A 93 18.58 -5.00 18.43
CA TYR A 93 18.63 -6.33 17.82
C TYR A 93 19.76 -6.46 16.80
N ILE A 94 19.98 -5.45 15.96
CA ILE A 94 21.11 -5.40 15.02
C ILE A 94 22.44 -5.42 15.78
N SER A 95 22.56 -4.61 16.83
CA SER A 95 23.75 -4.59 17.70
C SER A 95 24.02 -5.97 18.30
N LYS A 96 22.97 -6.64 18.78
CA LYS A 96 23.09 -7.98 19.37
C LYS A 96 23.49 -9.05 18.35
N ILE A 97 22.96 -8.99 17.13
CA ILE A 97 23.37 -9.87 16.04
C ILE A 97 24.85 -9.68 15.74
N ASN A 98 25.31 -8.43 15.62
CA ASN A 98 26.72 -8.14 15.31
C ASN A 98 27.65 -8.66 16.41
N GLU A 99 27.28 -8.47 17.69
CA GLU A 99 28.02 -9.06 18.82
C GLU A 99 28.10 -10.58 18.73
N LEU A 100 26.96 -11.26 18.54
CA LEU A 100 26.90 -12.71 18.48
C LEU A 100 27.64 -13.28 17.26
N GLN A 101 27.63 -12.57 16.14
CA GLN A 101 28.41 -12.95 14.96
C GLN A 101 29.91 -12.85 15.25
N LYS A 102 30.35 -11.76 15.87
CA LYS A 102 31.76 -11.57 16.26
C LYS A 102 32.21 -12.63 17.28
N GLU A 103 31.38 -12.93 18.27
CA GLU A 103 31.64 -13.99 19.25
C GLU A 103 31.73 -15.37 18.59
N ASN A 104 30.76 -15.72 17.73
CA ASN A 104 30.79 -16.99 17.00
C ASN A 104 32.02 -17.10 16.10
N ALA A 105 32.40 -16.03 15.40
CA ALA A 105 33.61 -16.01 14.59
C ALA A 105 34.87 -16.21 15.44
N ASN A 106 34.94 -15.56 16.61
CA ASN A 106 36.05 -15.74 17.53
C ASN A 106 36.15 -17.19 18.02
N LEU A 107 35.04 -17.79 18.44
CA LEU A 107 35.00 -19.20 18.85
C LEU A 107 35.40 -20.13 17.71
N LYS A 108 34.87 -19.90 16.50
CA LYS A 108 35.16 -20.68 15.29
C LYS A 108 36.65 -20.64 14.96
N TYR A 109 37.25 -19.45 14.86
CA TYR A 109 38.66 -19.31 14.48
C TYR A 109 39.61 -19.73 15.59
N SER A 110 39.24 -19.52 16.85
CA SER A 110 39.99 -20.04 18.00
C SER A 110 40.00 -21.57 18.05
N ALA A 111 38.97 -22.24 17.52
CA ALA A 111 38.94 -23.70 17.41
C ALA A 111 39.76 -24.24 16.22
N MET A 112 39.96 -23.46 15.16
CA MET A 112 40.71 -23.89 13.97
C MET A 112 42.21 -24.11 14.21
N GLY A 113 42.83 -24.94 13.37
CA GLY A 113 44.28 -25.11 13.33
C GLY A 113 45.00 -23.95 12.64
N ALA A 114 46.28 -23.75 12.96
CA ALA A 114 47.08 -22.68 12.36
C ALA A 114 47.18 -22.77 10.82
N ASN A 115 47.20 -23.98 10.25
CA ASN A 115 47.24 -24.18 8.80
C ASN A 115 45.93 -23.75 8.12
N GLU A 116 44.79 -23.99 8.77
CA GLU A 116 43.48 -23.57 8.27
C GLU A 116 43.34 -22.04 8.31
N LEU A 117 43.80 -21.41 9.40
CA LEU A 117 43.82 -19.95 9.53
C LEU A 117 44.72 -19.31 8.47
N LYS A 118 45.90 -19.88 8.21
CA LYS A 118 46.80 -19.41 7.14
C LYS A 118 46.14 -19.52 5.77
N ALA A 119 45.47 -20.64 5.48
CA ALA A 119 44.75 -20.80 4.22
C ALA A 119 43.64 -19.76 4.02
N ILE A 120 42.91 -19.39 5.08
CA ILE A 120 41.91 -18.32 5.06
C ILE A 120 42.57 -16.96 4.78
N LEU A 121 43.68 -16.65 5.45
CA LEU A 121 44.43 -15.41 5.23
C LEU A 121 45.00 -15.34 3.81
N ASP A 122 45.53 -16.44 3.28
CA ASP A 122 46.01 -16.55 1.90
C ASP A 122 44.88 -16.31 0.90
N GLN A 123 43.69 -16.89 1.12
CA GLN A 123 42.51 -16.67 0.29
C GLN A 123 42.07 -15.19 0.31
N LYS A 124 42.20 -14.53 1.46
CA LYS A 124 41.88 -13.10 1.62
C LYS A 124 43.04 -12.17 1.22
N ALA A 125 44.16 -12.72 0.73
CA ALA A 125 45.38 -11.98 0.40
C ALA A 125 45.95 -11.15 1.57
N ILE A 126 45.80 -11.65 2.80
CA ILE A 126 46.28 -11.00 4.02
C ILE A 126 47.64 -11.57 4.40
N LYS A 127 48.61 -10.67 4.58
CA LYS A 127 49.97 -11.07 4.97
C LYS A 127 50.01 -11.46 6.44
N TYR A 128 50.74 -12.53 6.72
CA TYR A 128 51.07 -12.99 8.06
C TYR A 128 52.55 -13.39 8.13
N GLY A 129 53.13 -13.38 9.32
CA GLY A 129 54.47 -13.89 9.57
C GLY A 129 54.49 -15.42 9.57
N SER A 130 55.51 -16.03 8.98
CA SER A 130 55.64 -17.49 8.93
C SER A 130 55.69 -18.15 10.33
N ARG A 131 56.14 -17.37 11.33
CA ARG A 131 56.27 -17.76 12.74
C ARG A 131 55.16 -17.18 13.64
N ASP A 132 54.14 -16.55 13.06
CA ASP A 132 53.03 -16.01 13.84
C ASP A 132 52.35 -17.14 14.61
N GLU A 133 52.10 -16.86 15.88
CA GLU A 133 51.38 -17.78 16.76
C GLU A 133 49.91 -17.84 16.36
N LYS A 134 49.24 -18.93 16.77
CA LYS A 134 47.83 -19.16 16.42
C LYS A 134 46.95 -17.97 16.81
N GLU A 135 47.16 -17.38 17.98
CA GLU A 135 46.37 -16.23 18.44
C GLU A 135 46.52 -15.00 17.53
N ALA A 136 47.74 -14.74 17.03
CA ALA A 136 47.98 -13.66 16.08
C ALA A 136 47.25 -13.90 14.75
N LEU A 137 47.25 -15.16 14.27
CA LEU A 137 46.52 -15.54 13.05
C LEU A 137 45.00 -15.42 13.23
N VAL A 138 44.46 -15.84 14.38
CA VAL A 138 43.02 -15.66 14.71
C VAL A 138 42.66 -14.19 14.70
N LYS A 139 43.48 -13.34 15.33
CA LYS A 139 43.26 -11.89 15.34
C LYS A 139 43.24 -11.30 13.93
N LEU A 140 44.22 -11.65 13.08
CA LEU A 140 44.27 -11.19 11.69
C LEU A 140 43.02 -11.60 10.89
N VAL A 141 42.54 -12.83 11.09
CA VAL A 141 41.30 -13.29 10.43
C VAL A 141 40.09 -12.49 10.93
N LEU A 142 39.97 -12.27 12.25
CA LEU A 142 38.88 -11.48 12.82
C LEU A 142 38.91 -10.01 12.35
N ASP A 143 40.08 -9.38 12.36
CA ASP A 143 40.27 -8.01 11.90
C ASP A 143 39.95 -7.89 10.40
N SER A 144 40.13 -8.95 9.62
CA SER A 144 39.74 -8.95 8.20
C SER A 144 38.23 -9.02 7.94
N GLU A 145 37.48 -9.61 8.87
CA GLU A 145 36.02 -9.78 8.76
C GLU A 145 35.27 -8.63 9.45
N TYR A 146 35.83 -8.07 10.52
CA TYR A 146 35.17 -7.13 11.42
C TYR A 146 35.99 -5.86 11.70
N GLY A 147 37.23 -5.76 11.25
CA GLY A 147 38.14 -4.64 11.53
C GLY A 147 38.01 -3.44 10.59
N ASN A 148 37.10 -3.47 9.60
CA ASN A 148 36.78 -2.33 8.74
C ASN A 148 35.45 -1.68 9.16
N GLY A 149 35.37 -1.23 10.41
CA GLY A 149 34.17 -0.59 10.99
C GLY A 149 34.36 0.87 11.43
N ASP A 150 35.53 1.47 11.22
CA ASP A 150 35.81 2.89 11.54
C ASP A 150 36.36 3.60 10.30
N SER A 151 35.53 3.81 9.28
CA SER A 151 35.82 4.70 8.15
C SER A 151 34.51 5.16 7.51
N GLU A 152 33.85 6.13 8.13
CA GLU A 152 33.26 7.37 7.57
C GLU A 152 32.29 8.02 8.56
#